data_AF-A0A7X7JWD1-F1
#
_entry.id   AF-A0A7X7JWD1-F1
#
_cell.length_a   1.000
_cell.length_b   1.000
_cell.length_c   1.000
_cell.angle_alpha   90.00
_cell.angle_beta   90.00
_cell.angle_gamma   90.00
#
_symmetry.space_group_name_H-M   'P 1'
#
loop_
_entity.id
_entity.type
_entity.pdbx_description
1 polymer ?
#
loop_
_entity_poly.entity_id
_entity_poly.type
_entity_poly.pdbx_seq_one_letter_code
_entity_poly.pdbx_strand_id
1 'polypeptide(L)'
;MLGSGAAQERVTYSSRIKTEDTIVEKLARQRTRLDRVQDFAGGRFDIDCRLGELRAIASRIQGVIEAYGISVKVKEYLAENQQGYRAIHLHITSSAAGRVELQLRTALQAAWANTYEVLADVAGRGIRYDSDFLTGDEVFDKLAHELRHASDSLYKFELALDQLPPELSHPLDETHGRIHQELSKTKKLLIESLDRLASDIVDRGRSTP
;
A
#
# COMPACT_ATOMS: atom_id res chain seq x y z
N MET A 1 -10.59 -18.49 -33.29
CA MET A 1 -11.38 -18.09 -32.11
C MET A 1 -10.42 -17.45 -31.12
N LEU A 2 -10.56 -16.14 -30.93
CA LEU A 2 -9.68 -15.34 -30.08
C LEU A 2 -9.88 -15.73 -28.62
N GLY A 3 -8.78 -16.09 -27.94
CA GLY A 3 -8.76 -16.40 -26.53
C GLY A 3 -9.20 -15.19 -25.71
N SER A 4 -10.09 -15.43 -24.75
CA SER A 4 -10.54 -14.47 -23.76
C SER A 4 -9.35 -14.00 -22.91
N GLY A 5 -8.81 -12.82 -23.23
CA GLY A 5 -7.99 -12.09 -22.28
C GLY A 5 -8.87 -11.72 -21.09
N ALA A 6 -8.67 -12.35 -19.95
CA ALA A 6 -9.27 -11.91 -18.70
C ALA A 6 -8.88 -10.43 -18.52
N ALA A 7 -9.88 -9.55 -18.45
CA ALA A 7 -9.64 -8.16 -18.13
C ALA A 7 -8.97 -8.11 -16.75
N GLN A 8 -7.70 -7.72 -16.72
CA GLN A 8 -6.94 -7.53 -15.49
C GLN A 8 -7.70 -6.49 -14.64
N GLU A 9 -8.19 -6.88 -13.46
CA GLU A 9 -8.85 -5.94 -12.54
C GLU A 9 -7.88 -4.81 -12.20
N ARG A 10 -8.20 -3.59 -12.64
CA ARG A 10 -7.36 -2.39 -12.41
C ARG A 10 -7.45 -1.85 -10.98
N VAL A 11 -8.42 -2.32 -10.20
CA VAL A 11 -8.69 -1.87 -8.83
C VAL A 11 -9.12 -3.07 -7.99
N THR A 12 -8.41 -3.30 -6.90
CA THR A 12 -8.81 -4.23 -5.83
C THR A 12 -9.26 -3.43 -4.62
N TYR A 13 -10.44 -3.74 -4.11
CA TYR A 13 -11.02 -3.09 -2.93
C TYR A 13 -11.18 -4.07 -1.77
N SER A 14 -10.89 -3.60 -0.56
CA SER A 14 -11.27 -4.30 0.67
C SER A 14 -11.76 -3.30 1.71
N SER A 15 -12.66 -3.73 2.58
CA SER A 15 -13.06 -2.94 3.75
C SER A 15 -13.07 -3.79 5.00
N ARG A 16 -12.82 -3.14 6.13
CA ARG A 16 -12.81 -3.77 7.44
C ARG A 16 -13.31 -2.78 8.47
N ILE A 17 -14.18 -3.26 9.34
CA ILE A 17 -14.48 -2.61 10.61
C ILE A 17 -13.53 -3.21 11.65
N LYS A 18 -12.87 -2.36 12.45
CA LYS A 18 -12.02 -2.88 13.52
C LYS A 18 -12.84 -3.55 14.61
N THR A 19 -12.31 -4.64 15.15
CA THR A 19 -12.88 -5.32 16.30
C THR A 19 -12.57 -4.54 17.57
N GLU A 20 -13.36 -4.72 18.63
CA GLU A 20 -13.11 -4.08 19.93
C GLU A 20 -11.68 -4.32 20.43
N ASP A 21 -11.19 -5.56 20.34
CA ASP A 21 -9.83 -5.93 20.78
C ASP A 21 -8.74 -5.11 20.06
N THR A 22 -8.83 -4.97 18.73
CA THR A 22 -7.83 -4.21 17.95
C THR A 22 -7.94 -2.70 18.15
N ILE A 23 -9.10 -2.21 18.59
CA ILE A 23 -9.28 -0.81 19.02
C ILE A 23 -8.62 -0.60 20.37
N VAL A 24 -8.84 -1.49 21.34
CA VAL A 24 -8.24 -1.42 22.68
C VAL A 24 -6.71 -1.43 22.59
N GLU A 25 -6.13 -2.34 21.81
CA GLU A 25 -4.68 -2.36 21.57
C GLU A 25 -4.17 -1.07 20.93
N LYS A 26 -4.90 -0.52 19.96
CA LYS A 26 -4.52 0.74 19.30
C LYS A 26 -4.58 1.92 20.27
N LEU A 27 -5.61 1.99 21.10
CA LEU A 27 -5.76 3.03 22.12
C LEU A 27 -4.65 2.97 23.16
N ALA A 28 -4.31 1.76 23.62
CA ALA A 28 -3.21 1.53 24.55
C ALA A 28 -1.87 1.96 23.95
N ARG A 29 -1.59 1.58 22.70
CA ARG A 29 -0.34 1.92 22.00
C ARG A 29 -0.21 3.42 21.71
N GLN A 30 -1.27 4.06 21.21
CA GLN A 30 -1.24 5.46 20.80
C GLN A 30 -1.56 6.45 21.94
N ARG A 31 -1.91 5.95 23.13
CA ARG A 31 -2.37 6.73 24.29
C ARG A 31 -3.40 7.80 23.88
N THR A 32 -4.38 7.39 23.08
CA THR A 32 -5.42 8.27 22.54
C THR A 32 -6.80 7.85 23.03
N ARG A 33 -7.82 8.67 22.76
CA ARG A 33 -9.23 8.38 23.08
C ARG A 33 -9.94 7.74 21.88
N LEU A 34 -10.97 6.94 22.12
CA LEU A 34 -11.74 6.23 21.09
C LEU A 34 -12.26 7.17 20.00
N ASP A 35 -12.76 8.34 20.38
CA ASP A 35 -13.27 9.38 19.48
C ASP A 35 -12.19 10.01 18.58
N ARG A 36 -10.91 9.67 18.78
CA ARG A 36 -9.77 10.13 17.97
C ARG A 36 -9.19 9.04 17.06
N VAL A 37 -9.67 7.80 17.15
CA VAL A 37 -9.25 6.69 16.29
C VAL A 37 -9.84 6.89 14.89
N GLN A 38 -8.97 7.02 13.89
CA GLN A 38 -9.37 7.36 12.51
C GLN A 38 -9.86 6.14 11.70
N ASP A 39 -9.37 4.95 12.03
CA ASP A 39 -9.59 3.70 11.30
C ASP A 39 -10.58 2.78 12.01
N PHE A 40 -11.64 3.34 12.62
CA PHE A 40 -12.72 2.56 13.21
C PHE A 40 -13.44 1.73 12.13
N ALA A 41 -13.78 2.38 11.02
CA ALA A 41 -14.09 1.75 9.74
C ALA A 41 -13.01 2.13 8.72
N GLY A 42 -12.48 1.14 8.00
CA GLY A 42 -11.38 1.33 7.05
C GLY A 42 -11.70 0.73 5.69
N GLY A 43 -11.34 1.44 4.62
CA GLY A 43 -11.35 0.93 3.25
C GLY A 43 -9.95 0.99 2.65
N ARG A 44 -9.60 0.03 1.80
CA ARG A 44 -8.35 0.00 1.04
C ARG A 44 -8.66 -0.15 -0.44
N PHE A 45 -8.02 0.67 -1.25
CA PHE A 45 -8.00 0.55 -2.71
C PHE A 45 -6.56 0.34 -3.16
N ASP A 46 -6.31 -0.82 -3.77
CA ASP A 46 -5.06 -1.10 -4.46
C ASP A 46 -5.32 -0.92 -5.96
N ILE A 47 -4.62 0.03 -6.58
CA ILE A 47 -4.95 0.54 -7.91
C ILE A 47 -3.75 0.29 -8.82
N ASP A 48 -3.99 -0.34 -9.97
CA ASP A 48 -3.00 -0.43 -11.03
C ASP A 48 -2.90 0.90 -11.78
N CYS A 49 -2.23 1.87 -11.15
CA CYS A 49 -2.02 3.21 -11.68
C CYS A 49 -0.59 3.69 -11.42
N ARG A 50 -0.29 4.86 -11.97
CA ARG A 50 0.89 5.68 -11.67
C ARG A 50 0.71 6.42 -10.35
N LEU A 51 1.80 6.96 -9.82
CA LEU A 51 1.77 7.65 -8.54
C LEU A 51 1.06 9.01 -8.65
N GLY A 52 1.24 9.72 -9.77
CA GLY A 52 0.52 10.95 -10.07
C GLY A 52 -0.99 10.73 -10.23
N GLU A 53 -1.38 9.62 -10.84
CA GLU A 53 -2.78 9.20 -10.93
C GLU A 53 -3.36 8.87 -9.56
N LEU A 54 -2.60 8.18 -8.69
CA LEU A 54 -3.01 7.90 -7.31
C LEU A 54 -3.32 9.20 -6.54
N ARG A 55 -2.46 10.21 -6.66
CA ARG A 55 -2.68 11.55 -6.06
C ARG A 55 -3.91 12.25 -6.66
N ALA A 56 -4.09 12.16 -7.97
CA ALA A 56 -5.25 12.74 -8.65
C ALA A 56 -6.56 12.07 -8.19
N ILE A 57 -6.56 10.74 -8.03
CA ILE A 57 -7.69 9.98 -7.48
C ILE A 57 -7.96 10.41 -6.03
N ALA A 58 -6.93 10.52 -5.19
CA ALA A 58 -7.07 10.97 -3.81
C ALA A 58 -7.72 12.37 -3.72
N SER A 59 -7.23 13.32 -4.53
CA SER A 59 -7.77 14.67 -4.61
C SER A 59 -9.22 14.71 -5.10
N ARG A 60 -9.57 13.88 -6.10
CA ARG A 60 -10.97 13.76 -6.58
C ARG A 60 -11.90 13.20 -5.51
N ILE A 61 -11.47 12.14 -4.81
CA ILE A 61 -12.27 11.56 -3.72
C ILE A 61 -12.46 12.59 -2.60
N GLN A 62 -11.41 13.30 -2.21
CA GLN A 62 -11.50 14.40 -1.26
C GLN A 62 -12.54 15.43 -1.68
N GLY A 63 -12.43 15.98 -2.90
CA GLY A 63 -13.34 17.02 -3.37
C GLY A 63 -14.80 16.58 -3.44
N VAL A 64 -15.06 15.32 -3.84
CA VAL A 64 -16.42 14.75 -3.84
C VAL A 64 -16.98 14.69 -2.41
N ILE A 65 -16.20 14.23 -1.43
CA ILE A 65 -16.65 14.10 -0.04
C ILE A 65 -16.87 15.47 0.60
N GLU A 66 -15.95 16.41 0.37
CA GLU A 66 -16.04 17.78 0.89
C GLU A 66 -17.24 18.54 0.31
N ALA A 67 -17.66 18.23 -0.93
CA ALA A 67 -18.88 18.79 -1.52
C ALA A 67 -20.16 18.39 -0.76
N TYR A 68 -20.13 17.30 0.02
CA TYR A 68 -21.22 16.92 0.93
C TYR A 68 -21.08 17.54 2.34
N GLY A 69 -20.16 18.49 2.55
CA GLY A 69 -19.92 19.13 3.84
C GLY A 69 -19.20 18.24 4.86
N ILE A 70 -18.54 17.17 4.41
CA ILE A 70 -17.80 16.23 5.27
C ILE A 70 -16.31 16.57 5.23
N SER A 71 -15.67 16.62 6.39
CA SER A 71 -14.24 16.97 6.47
C SER A 71 -13.36 15.79 6.07
N VAL A 72 -12.36 16.04 5.22
CA VAL A 72 -11.34 15.05 4.83
C VAL A 72 -9.95 15.61 5.10
N LYS A 73 -9.12 14.83 5.78
CA LYS A 73 -7.70 15.14 5.96
C LYS A 73 -6.84 14.14 5.19
N VAL A 74 -6.09 14.64 4.22
CA VAL A 74 -5.14 13.83 3.44
C VAL A 74 -3.83 13.66 4.22
N LYS A 75 -3.33 12.43 4.23
CA LYS A 75 -2.05 12.03 4.81
C LYS A 75 -1.27 11.24 3.78
N GLU A 76 -0.24 11.86 3.19
CA GLU A 76 0.63 11.18 2.22
C GLU A 76 1.81 10.53 2.94
N TYR A 77 1.83 9.20 2.97
CA TYR A 77 2.96 8.40 3.43
C TYR A 77 3.82 8.00 2.24
N LEU A 78 4.15 8.95 1.36
CA LEU A 78 4.93 8.67 0.16
C LEU A 78 6.40 8.91 0.46
N ALA A 79 6.94 10.12 0.22
CA ALA A 79 8.34 10.42 0.51
C ALA A 79 8.72 10.16 1.98
N GLU A 80 7.93 10.70 2.90
CA GLU A 80 8.02 10.44 4.33
C GLU A 80 7.18 9.21 4.68
N ASN A 81 7.82 8.05 4.63
CA ASN A 81 7.18 6.74 4.82
C ASN A 81 7.27 6.26 6.28
N GLN A 82 6.57 5.16 6.60
CA GLN A 82 6.63 4.50 7.92
C GLN A 82 7.30 3.13 7.80
N GLN A 83 8.62 3.05 8.01
CA GLN A 83 9.37 1.79 7.89
C GLN A 83 9.22 1.10 6.53
N GLY A 84 9.26 1.88 5.45
CA GLY A 84 9.01 1.45 4.08
C GLY A 84 7.54 1.43 3.69
N TYR A 85 6.60 1.55 4.63
CA TYR A 85 5.17 1.60 4.30
C TYR A 85 4.78 2.86 3.55
N ARG A 86 4.14 2.68 2.39
CA ARG A 86 3.71 3.77 1.50
C ARG A 86 2.24 3.68 1.11
N ALA A 87 1.53 4.80 1.20
CA ALA A 87 0.13 4.96 0.81
C ALA A 87 -0.30 6.44 0.87
N ILE A 88 -1.46 6.76 0.30
CA ILE A 88 -2.20 8.00 0.62
C ILE A 88 -3.39 7.63 1.50
N HIS A 89 -3.51 8.23 2.66
CA HIS A 89 -4.65 8.03 3.57
C HIS A 89 -5.58 9.25 3.52
N LEU A 90 -6.87 8.99 3.43
CA LEU A 90 -7.93 9.98 3.58
C LEU A 90 -8.62 9.72 4.91
N HIS A 91 -8.41 10.61 5.88
CA HIS A 91 -9.10 10.56 7.16
C HIS A 91 -10.39 11.39 7.04
N ILE A 92 -11.51 10.69 6.92
CA ILE A 92 -12.83 11.28 6.73
C ILE A 92 -13.47 11.40 8.11
N THR A 93 -13.93 12.60 8.47
CA THR A 93 -14.63 12.86 9.73
C THR A 93 -16.01 13.45 9.43
N SER A 94 -17.04 12.67 9.76
CA SER A 94 -18.44 13.07 9.68
C SER A 94 -19.04 13.19 11.09
N SER A 95 -19.81 14.25 11.33
CA SER A 95 -20.56 14.42 12.57
C SER A 95 -21.66 13.37 12.73
N ALA A 96 -22.20 12.84 11.62
CA ALA A 96 -23.27 11.84 11.63
C ALA A 96 -22.75 10.39 11.57
N ALA A 97 -21.70 10.13 10.79
CA ALA A 97 -21.23 8.76 10.50
C ALA A 97 -19.91 8.39 11.20
N GLY A 98 -19.31 9.29 11.97
CA GLY A 98 -18.04 9.03 12.67
C GLY A 98 -16.80 9.19 11.79
N ARG A 99 -15.76 8.40 12.08
CA ARG A 99 -14.45 8.49 11.41
C ARG A 99 -14.18 7.27 10.54
N VAL A 100 -13.75 7.53 9.31
CA VAL A 100 -13.39 6.52 8.32
C VAL A 100 -11.99 6.81 7.79
N GLU A 101 -11.18 5.78 7.64
CA GLU A 101 -9.89 5.87 6.96
C GLU A 101 -9.97 5.16 5.60
N LEU A 102 -9.70 5.87 4.51
CA LEU A 102 -9.48 5.26 3.20
C LEU A 102 -8.00 5.27 2.87
N GLN A 103 -7.46 4.10 2.54
CA GLN A 103 -6.08 3.93 2.12
C GLN A 103 -6.03 3.68 0.62
N LEU A 104 -5.29 4.51 -0.09
CA LEU A 104 -5.07 4.40 -1.53
C LEU A 104 -3.62 3.99 -1.76
N ARG A 105 -3.42 2.93 -2.53
CA ARG A 105 -2.10 2.36 -2.82
C ARG A 105 -2.01 2.06 -4.31
N THR A 106 -0.82 2.19 -4.87
CA THR A 106 -0.55 1.52 -6.15
C THR A 106 -0.46 0.00 -5.95
N ALA A 107 -0.60 -0.78 -7.01
CA ALA A 107 -0.40 -2.22 -6.97
C ALA A 107 0.99 -2.63 -6.42
N LEU A 108 2.05 -1.85 -6.71
CA LEU A 108 3.40 -2.12 -6.18
C LEU A 108 3.49 -1.84 -4.67
N GLN A 109 2.91 -0.72 -4.22
CA GLN A 109 2.82 -0.40 -2.79
C GLN A 109 2.03 -1.47 -2.02
N ALA A 110 0.95 -1.97 -2.62
CA ALA A 110 0.14 -3.04 -2.05
C ALA A 110 0.91 -4.35 -1.95
N ALA A 111 1.58 -4.79 -3.01
CA ALA A 111 2.40 -6.00 -3.02
C ALA A 111 3.52 -5.95 -1.97
N TRP A 112 4.22 -4.80 -1.89
CA TRP A 112 5.25 -4.59 -0.88
C TRP A 112 4.66 -4.65 0.53
N ALA A 113 3.54 -3.95 0.79
CA ALA A 113 2.92 -3.90 2.10
C ALA A 113 2.46 -5.30 2.55
N ASN A 114 1.85 -6.09 1.66
CA ASN A 114 1.43 -7.45 1.99
C ASN A 114 2.64 -8.34 2.33
N THR A 115 3.74 -8.23 1.56
CA THR A 115 4.99 -8.96 1.84
C THR A 115 5.57 -8.59 3.20
N TYR A 116 5.59 -7.30 3.52
CA TYR A 116 6.09 -6.82 4.82
C TYR A 116 5.19 -7.23 5.99
N GLU A 117 3.88 -7.34 5.77
CA GLU A 117 2.95 -7.87 6.78
C GLU A 117 3.22 -9.36 7.05
N VAL A 118 3.47 -10.16 6.02
CA VAL A 118 3.87 -11.57 6.18
C VAL A 118 5.16 -11.69 7.00
N LEU A 119 6.17 -10.86 6.72
CA LEU A 119 7.38 -10.83 7.54
C LEU A 119 7.08 -10.48 8.99
N ALA A 120 6.26 -9.46 9.23
CA ALA A 120 5.93 -9.01 10.58
C ALA A 120 5.12 -10.05 11.37
N ASP A 121 4.34 -10.89 10.70
CA ASP A 121 3.58 -11.96 11.34
C ASP A 121 4.50 -13.12 11.78
N VAL A 122 5.61 -13.36 11.07
CA VAL A 122 6.61 -14.39 11.42
C VAL A 122 7.67 -13.86 12.39
N ALA A 123 8.26 -12.70 12.09
CA ALA A 123 9.40 -12.15 12.81
C ALA A 123 9.02 -11.26 14.00
N GLY A 124 7.74 -10.93 14.14
CA GLY A 124 7.23 -10.05 15.18
C GLY A 124 6.84 -8.67 14.67
N ARG A 125 5.70 -8.18 15.15
CA ARG A 125 5.05 -6.95 14.63
C ARG A 125 5.82 -5.66 14.93
N GLY A 126 6.85 -5.70 15.77
CA GLY A 126 7.65 -4.55 16.16
C GLY A 126 8.35 -3.88 14.97
N ILE A 127 8.78 -4.66 13.96
CA ILE A 127 9.47 -4.16 12.75
C ILE A 127 8.66 -3.10 11.98
N ARG A 128 7.34 -3.09 12.16
CA ARG A 128 6.42 -2.15 11.48
C ARG A 128 6.35 -0.78 12.14
N TYR A 129 6.74 -0.67 13.40
CA TYR A 129 6.43 0.49 14.23
C TYR A 129 7.66 1.15 14.81
N ASP A 130 8.74 0.40 14.97
CA ASP A 130 9.96 0.84 15.62
C ASP A 130 11.16 0.50 14.74
N SER A 131 11.95 1.53 14.38
CA SER A 131 13.16 1.37 13.56
C SER A 131 14.25 0.60 14.28
N ASP A 132 14.24 0.62 15.60
CA ASP A 132 15.28 0.06 16.45
C ASP A 132 14.87 -1.33 16.97
N PHE A 133 13.70 -1.82 16.57
CA PHE A 133 13.23 -3.15 16.91
C PHE A 133 14.08 -4.21 16.22
N LEU A 134 14.70 -5.05 17.04
CA LEU A 134 15.39 -6.25 16.62
C LEU A 134 14.50 -7.46 16.94
N THR A 135 14.36 -8.34 15.96
CA THR A 135 13.59 -9.58 16.08
C THR A 135 14.32 -10.61 16.94
N GLY A 136 15.65 -10.43 17.10
CA GLY A 136 16.53 -11.41 17.75
C GLY A 136 17.03 -12.49 16.81
N ASP A 137 16.61 -12.47 15.54
CA ASP A 137 17.04 -13.36 14.47
C ASP A 137 17.70 -12.54 13.36
N GLU A 138 18.99 -12.79 13.12
CA GLU A 138 19.80 -12.05 12.14
C GLU A 138 19.23 -12.15 10.71
N VAL A 139 18.61 -13.29 10.36
CA VAL A 139 18.02 -13.49 9.03
C VAL A 139 16.79 -12.60 8.87
N PHE A 140 15.91 -12.56 9.87
CA PHE A 140 14.70 -11.73 9.81
C PHE A 140 15.03 -10.23 9.91
N ASP A 141 16.01 -9.85 10.72
CA ASP A 141 16.48 -8.46 10.81
C ASP A 141 17.05 -7.97 9.47
N LYS A 142 17.87 -8.81 8.82
CA LYS A 142 18.41 -8.52 7.48
C LYS A 142 17.28 -8.43 6.45
N LEU A 143 16.32 -9.35 6.47
CA LEU A 143 15.21 -9.34 5.53
C LEU A 143 14.30 -8.11 5.69
N ALA A 144 14.05 -7.68 6.93
CA ALA A 144 13.32 -6.46 7.22
C ALA A 144 14.06 -5.23 6.65
N HIS A 145 15.38 -5.18 6.77
CA HIS A 145 16.21 -4.13 6.18
C HIS A 145 16.15 -4.12 4.66
N GLU A 146 16.30 -5.28 4.01
CA GLU A 146 16.23 -5.40 2.55
C GLU A 146 14.85 -5.00 2.00
N LEU A 147 13.76 -5.39 2.67
CA LEU A 147 12.42 -4.96 2.27
C LEU A 147 12.25 -3.44 2.39
N ARG A 148 12.79 -2.79 3.43
CA ARG A 148 12.78 -1.32 3.54
C ARG A 148 13.54 -0.68 2.36
N HIS A 149 14.71 -1.19 2.01
CA HIS A 149 15.47 -0.73 0.84
C HIS A 149 14.74 -0.97 -0.49
N ALA A 150 14.03 -2.10 -0.62
CA ALA A 150 13.20 -2.39 -1.78
C ALA A 150 12.06 -1.38 -1.91
N SER A 151 11.41 -0.98 -0.80
CA SER A 151 10.39 0.08 -0.82
C SER A 151 10.91 1.39 -1.39
N ASP A 152 12.11 1.82 -0.99
CA ASP A 152 12.73 3.04 -1.50
C ASP A 152 13.04 2.96 -3.00
N SER A 153 13.51 1.80 -3.45
CA SER A 153 13.76 1.55 -4.87
C SER A 153 12.48 1.53 -5.69
N LEU A 154 11.41 0.89 -5.19
CA LEU A 154 10.09 0.89 -5.82
C LEU A 154 9.53 2.31 -5.92
N TYR A 155 9.66 3.12 -4.87
CA TYR A 155 9.22 4.51 -4.89
C TYR A 155 9.99 5.35 -5.93
N LYS A 156 11.32 5.19 -6.03
CA LYS A 156 12.12 5.85 -7.07
C LYS A 156 11.69 5.43 -8.47
N PHE A 157 11.37 4.15 -8.65
CA PHE A 157 10.83 3.64 -9.90
C PHE A 157 9.47 4.28 -10.22
N GLU A 158 8.55 4.37 -9.26
CA GLU A 158 7.25 5.05 -9.44
C GLU A 158 7.42 6.54 -9.77
N LEU A 159 8.35 7.24 -9.13
CA LEU A 159 8.70 8.62 -9.47
C LEU A 159 9.23 8.75 -10.90
N ALA A 160 10.14 7.85 -11.31
CA ALA A 160 10.67 7.86 -12.67
C ALA A 160 9.57 7.58 -13.71
N LEU A 161 8.63 6.68 -13.40
CA LEU A 161 7.47 6.42 -14.24
C LEU A 161 6.62 7.67 -14.42
N ASP A 162 6.34 8.41 -13.34
CA ASP A 162 5.56 9.65 -13.38
C ASP A 162 6.18 10.75 -14.26
N GLN A 163 7.51 10.77 -14.38
CA GLN A 163 8.22 11.73 -15.24
C GLN A 163 8.16 11.36 -16.74
N LEU A 164 7.72 10.14 -17.06
CA LEU A 164 7.56 9.75 -18.46
C LEU A 164 6.33 10.45 -19.06
N PRO A 165 6.45 11.00 -20.28
CA PRO A 165 5.33 11.57 -21.02
C PRO A 165 4.09 10.65 -21.04
N PRO A 166 2.86 11.18 -20.89
CA PRO A 166 1.65 10.37 -20.87
C PRO A 166 1.48 9.53 -22.15
N GLU A 167 2.00 9.98 -23.29
CA GLU A 167 1.95 9.26 -24.57
C GLU A 167 2.76 7.95 -24.54
N LEU A 168 3.79 7.87 -23.69
CA LEU A 168 4.57 6.65 -23.43
C LEU A 168 3.91 5.70 -22.41
N SER A 169 2.80 6.15 -21.84
CA SER A 169 2.07 5.48 -20.77
C SER A 169 0.67 5.02 -21.13
N HIS A 170 0.15 5.49 -22.25
CA HIS A 170 -1.21 5.18 -22.69
C HIS A 170 -1.21 4.20 -23.88
N PRO A 171 -2.16 3.25 -23.92
CA PRO A 171 -2.18 2.18 -24.93
C PRO A 171 -2.46 2.63 -26.38
N LEU A 172 -2.70 3.92 -26.65
CA LEU A 172 -3.30 4.37 -27.91
C LEU A 172 -2.31 4.84 -29.00
N ASP A 173 -1.00 4.95 -28.70
CA ASP A 173 0.02 5.25 -29.71
C ASP A 173 0.83 4.00 -30.08
N GLU A 174 0.68 3.51 -31.31
CA GLU A 174 1.34 2.30 -31.83
C GLU A 174 2.88 2.35 -31.72
N THR A 175 3.48 3.54 -31.78
CA THR A 175 4.93 3.77 -31.64
C THR A 175 5.41 3.58 -30.20
N HIS A 176 4.53 3.78 -29.22
CA HIS A 176 4.84 3.79 -27.78
C HIS A 176 4.38 2.53 -27.04
N GLY A 177 3.59 1.67 -27.69
CA GLY A 177 3.07 0.42 -27.13
C GLY A 177 4.15 -0.54 -26.61
N ARG A 178 5.34 -0.56 -27.23
CA ARG A 178 6.48 -1.39 -26.76
C ARG A 178 7.00 -0.95 -25.39
N ILE A 179 7.15 0.36 -25.16
CA ILE A 179 7.64 0.89 -23.88
C ILE A 179 6.61 0.62 -22.79
N HIS A 180 5.34 0.90 -23.05
CA HIS A 180 4.25 0.57 -22.13
C HIS A 180 4.21 -0.94 -21.80
N GLN A 181 4.39 -1.80 -22.80
CA GLN A 181 4.41 -3.25 -22.60
C GLN A 181 5.59 -3.70 -21.73
N GLU A 182 6.80 -3.18 -21.98
CA GLU A 182 7.98 -3.50 -21.16
C GLU A 182 7.86 -2.98 -19.73
N LEU A 183 7.29 -1.78 -19.53
CA LEU A 183 7.00 -1.23 -18.20
C LEU A 183 5.97 -2.09 -17.45
N SER A 184 4.91 -2.51 -18.15
CA SER A 184 3.88 -3.39 -17.59
C SER A 184 4.45 -4.76 -17.21
N LYS A 185 5.31 -5.34 -18.07
CA LYS A 185 6.04 -6.58 -17.77
C LYS A 185 6.95 -6.42 -16.56
N THR A 186 7.73 -5.34 -16.50
CA THR A 186 8.64 -5.06 -15.39
C THR A 186 7.88 -4.93 -14.08
N LYS A 187 6.78 -4.16 -14.06
CA LYS A 187 5.89 -4.04 -12.89
C LYS A 187 5.36 -5.40 -12.44
N LYS A 188 4.89 -6.22 -13.38
CA LYS A 188 4.39 -7.56 -13.09
C LYS A 188 5.46 -8.48 -12.49
N LEU A 189 6.68 -8.49 -13.05
CA LEU A 189 7.80 -9.28 -12.53
C LEU A 189 8.20 -8.86 -11.12
N LEU A 190 8.14 -7.56 -10.80
CA LEU A 190 8.41 -7.05 -9.46
C LEU A 190 7.35 -7.53 -8.45
N ILE A 191 6.07 -7.45 -8.81
CA ILE A 191 4.97 -7.96 -7.96
C ILE A 191 5.13 -9.47 -7.73
N GLU A 192 5.34 -10.24 -8.78
CA GLU A 192 5.52 -11.70 -8.66
C GLU A 192 6.75 -12.07 -7.82
N SER A 193 7.79 -11.24 -7.84
CA SER A 193 8.99 -11.46 -7.01
C SER A 193 8.71 -11.18 -5.53
N LEU A 194 7.89 -10.18 -5.22
CA LEU A 194 7.44 -9.90 -3.86
C LEU A 194 6.52 -11.03 -3.33
N ASP A 195 5.59 -11.52 -4.16
CA ASP A 195 4.70 -12.62 -3.79
C ASP A 195 5.46 -13.92 -3.52
N ARG A 196 6.48 -14.22 -4.34
CA ARG A 196 7.39 -15.36 -4.09
C ARG A 196 8.13 -15.20 -2.77
N LEU A 197 8.70 -14.01 -2.53
CA LEU A 197 9.39 -13.72 -1.27
C LEU A 197 8.46 -13.88 -0.05
N ALA A 198 7.22 -13.40 -0.15
CA ALA A 198 6.22 -13.59 0.90
C ALA A 198 5.97 -15.08 1.19
N SER A 199 5.89 -15.91 0.14
CA SER A 199 5.72 -17.36 0.29
C SER A 199 6.92 -18.01 0.98
N ASP A 200 8.14 -17.67 0.55
CA ASP A 200 9.39 -18.17 1.13
C ASP A 200 9.54 -17.80 2.62
N ILE A 201 9.07 -16.61 3.02
CA ILE A 201 9.06 -16.17 4.43
C ILE A 201 8.17 -17.09 5.28
N VAL A 202 6.96 -17.41 4.79
CA VAL A 202 6.04 -18.30 5.49
C VAL A 202 6.65 -19.69 5.67
N ASP A 203 7.26 -20.24 4.62
CA ASP A 203 7.87 -21.57 4.66
C ASP A 203 9.04 -21.63 5.64
N ARG A 204 9.87 -20.57 5.69
CA ARG A 204 10.95 -20.44 6.68
C ARG A 204 10.41 -20.34 8.11
N GLY A 205 9.39 -19.50 8.33
CA GLY A 205 8.76 -19.33 9.64
C GLY A 205 8.17 -20.61 10.21
N ARG A 206 7.68 -21.51 9.36
CA ARG A 206 7.19 -22.84 9.76
C ARG A 206 8.29 -23.85 10.07
N SER A 207 9.52 -23.60 9.62
CA SER A 207 10.65 -24.52 9.75
C SER A 207 11.49 -24.27 11.01
N THR A 208 11.31 -23.12 11.66
CA THR A 208 11.83 -22.82 13.00
C THR A 208 10.95 -23.49 14.08
N PRO A 209 11.54 -24.31 14.98
CA PRO A 209 10.79 -25.05 16.01
C PRO A 209 10.22 -24.17 17.13
#